data_AF-A0A6B3F649-F1
#
_entry.id   AF-A0A6B3F649-F1
#
_cell.length_a   1.000
_cell.length_b   1.000
_cell.length_c   1.000
_cell.angle_alpha   90.00
_cell.angle_beta   90.00
_cell.angle_gamma   90.00
#
_symmetry.space_group_name_H-M   'P 1'
#
loop_
_entity.id
_entity.type
_entity.pdbx_description
1 polymer ?
#
loop_
_entity_poly.entity_id
_entity_poly.type
_entity_poly.pdbx_seq_one_letter_code
_entity_poly.pdbx_strand_id
1 'polypeptide(L)'
;ATTSLDPGRAPDEGARRELEKLRFALTAGNNVLLHVDDIQHLSPRLLQQFIPLCDTSRTLDGHDLRGKRFAVVMTGNPYTESGESFHVPDMLASRADVWNLGDVLRGKEDAFA
;
A
#
# COMPACT_ATOMS: atom_id res chain seq x y z
N ALA A 1 13.67 8.98 -4.09
CA ALA A 1 12.51 8.09 -3.96
C ALA A 1 12.55 7.35 -2.62
N THR A 2 11.42 7.23 -1.94
CA THR A 2 11.30 6.49 -0.68
C THR A 2 11.35 4.98 -0.95
N THR A 3 12.24 4.27 -0.27
CA THR A 3 12.51 2.83 -0.52
C THR A 3 12.47 1.96 0.74
N SER A 4 12.17 2.57 1.89
CA SER A 4 12.14 1.92 3.20
C SER A 4 10.97 2.50 4.01
N LEU A 5 10.50 1.72 4.98
CA LEU A 5 9.49 2.16 5.95
C LEU A 5 10.10 2.93 7.13
N ASP A 6 11.42 2.93 7.27
CA ASP A 6 12.14 3.65 8.32
C ASP A 6 12.12 5.17 8.07
N PRO A 7 11.48 5.97 8.94
CA PRO A 7 11.48 7.43 8.81
C PRO A 7 12.89 8.04 8.79
N GLY A 8 13.87 7.41 9.45
CA GLY A 8 15.27 7.86 9.46
C GLY A 8 15.97 7.71 8.12
N ARG A 9 15.38 6.97 7.17
CA ARG A 9 15.89 6.76 5.80
C ARG A 9 15.06 7.51 4.75
N ALA A 10 14.14 8.38 5.19
CA ALA A 10 13.34 9.18 4.28
C ALA A 10 14.23 10.14 3.46
N PRO A 11 13.93 10.35 2.17
CA PRO A 11 14.69 11.26 1.31
C PRO A 11 14.47 12.74 1.64
N ASP A 12 13.33 13.07 2.25
CA ASP A 12 12.93 14.43 2.60
C ASP A 12 11.97 14.44 3.79
N GLU A 13 11.67 15.64 4.28
CA GLU A 13 10.82 15.88 5.44
C GLU A 13 9.36 15.45 5.22
N GLY A 14 8.84 15.56 3.99
CA GLY A 14 7.49 15.13 3.67
C GLY A 14 7.35 13.62 3.77
N ALA A 15 8.24 12.90 3.10
CA ALA A 15 8.32 11.44 3.17
C ALA A 15 8.52 10.96 4.61
N ARG A 16 9.36 11.65 5.41
CA ARG A 16 9.57 11.31 6.82
C ARG A 16 8.27 11.36 7.62
N ARG A 17 7.47 12.43 7.45
CA ARG A 17 6.18 12.59 8.15
C ARG A 17 5.17 11.52 7.76
N GLU A 18 5.09 11.15 6.48
CA GLU A 18 4.20 10.07 6.05
C GLU A 18 4.62 8.71 6.62
N LEU A 19 5.93 8.42 6.66
CA LEU A 19 6.46 7.22 7.30
C LEU A 19 6.21 7.21 8.82
N GLU A 20 6.25 8.36 9.49
CA GLU A 20 5.91 8.48 10.92
C GLU A 20 4.43 8.16 11.18
N LYS A 21 3.50 8.60 10.32
CA LYS A 21 2.08 8.23 10.42
C LYS A 21 1.90 6.72 10.22
N LEU A 22 2.60 6.14 9.26
CA LEU A 22 2.60 4.69 9.03
C LEU A 22 3.10 3.96 10.28
N ARG A 23 4.21 4.41 10.86
CA ARG A 23 4.78 3.82 12.08
C ARG A 23 3.85 3.95 13.29
N PHE A 24 3.13 5.06 13.39
CA PHE A 24 2.08 5.23 14.40
C PHE A 24 0.98 4.17 14.24
N ALA A 25 0.50 3.95 13.01
CA ALA A 25 -0.48 2.90 12.72
C ALA A 25 0.03 1.51 13.12
N LEU A 26 1.28 1.16 12.76
CA LEU A 26 1.91 -0.11 13.16
C LEU A 26 2.03 -0.26 14.68
N THR A 27 2.33 0.82 15.38
CA THR A 27 2.43 0.85 16.84
C THR A 27 1.06 0.66 17.50
N ALA A 28 0.00 1.26 16.95
CA ALA A 28 -1.38 1.02 17.39
C ALA A 28 -1.78 -0.46 17.19
N GLY A 29 -1.37 -1.04 16.06
CA GLY A 29 -1.25 -2.48 15.82
C GLY A 29 -2.55 -3.28 15.72
N ASN A 30 -3.66 -2.86 16.33
CA ASN A 30 -4.94 -3.58 16.33
C ASN A 30 -6.12 -2.63 16.16
N ASN A 31 -7.16 -3.09 15.43
CA ASN A 31 -8.28 -2.26 14.97
C ASN A 31 -7.82 -1.07 14.12
N VAL A 32 -6.88 -1.32 13.20
CA VAL A 32 -6.30 -0.28 12.35
C VAL A 32 -6.54 -0.63 10.89
N LEU A 33 -6.95 0.38 10.13
CA LEU A 33 -6.92 0.38 8.66
C LEU A 33 -5.88 1.42 8.23
N LEU A 34 -4.81 0.95 7.61
CA LEU A 34 -3.77 1.79 7.02
C LEU A 34 -4.09 1.99 5.54
N HIS A 35 -4.39 3.22 5.16
CA HIS A 35 -4.64 3.59 3.77
C HIS A 35 -3.35 4.20 3.17
N VAL A 36 -2.86 3.60 2.09
CA VAL A 36 -1.70 4.05 1.32
C VAL A 36 -2.20 4.52 -0.04
N ASP A 37 -2.25 5.83 -0.22
CA ASP A 37 -2.74 6.43 -1.46
C ASP A 37 -1.61 6.70 -2.45
N ASP A 38 -1.98 7.00 -3.70
CA ASP A 38 -1.09 7.38 -4.78
C ASP A 38 0.10 6.42 -5.00
N ILE A 39 -0.15 5.11 -4.92
CA ILE A 39 0.90 4.08 -5.01
C ILE A 39 1.69 4.10 -6.32
N GLN A 40 1.15 4.71 -7.39
CA GLN A 40 1.85 4.91 -8.66
C GLN A 40 3.08 5.82 -8.56
N HIS A 41 3.19 6.61 -7.49
CA HIS A 41 4.35 7.47 -7.21
C HIS A 41 5.33 6.83 -6.22
N LEU A 42 5.01 5.65 -5.68
CA LEU A 42 5.87 4.94 -4.73
C LEU A 42 6.87 4.05 -5.47
N SER A 43 8.05 3.85 -4.86
CA SER A 43 9.01 2.93 -5.44
C SER A 43 8.52 1.47 -5.33
N PRO A 44 8.77 0.62 -6.35
CA PRO A 44 8.46 -0.81 -6.25
C PRO A 44 9.10 -1.48 -5.03
N ARG A 45 10.29 -1.01 -4.64
CA ARG A 45 11.00 -1.50 -3.46
C ARG A 45 10.25 -1.21 -2.16
N LEU A 46 9.60 -0.04 -2.04
CA LEU A 46 8.76 0.28 -0.90
C LEU A 46 7.52 -0.61 -0.87
N LEU A 47 6.83 -0.78 -2.00
CA LEU A 47 5.64 -1.63 -2.10
C LEU A 47 5.95 -3.09 -1.73
N GLN A 48 7.10 -3.62 -2.13
CA GLN A 48 7.53 -4.97 -1.76
C GLN A 48 7.70 -5.17 -0.24
N GLN A 49 7.92 -4.11 0.55
CA GLN A 49 8.01 -4.23 2.01
C GLN A 49 6.70 -4.72 2.63
N PHE A 50 5.56 -4.58 1.95
CA PHE A 50 4.25 -5.00 2.43
C PHE A 50 3.93 -6.48 2.17
N ILE A 51 4.70 -7.17 1.33
CA ILE A 51 4.48 -8.60 0.99
C ILE A 51 4.31 -9.49 2.23
N PRO A 52 5.14 -9.37 3.30
CA PRO A 52 5.02 -10.24 4.46
C PRO A 52 3.71 -10.09 5.24
N LEU A 53 2.91 -9.04 5.00
CA LEU A 53 1.56 -8.93 5.56
C LEU A 53 0.56 -9.91 4.93
N CYS A 54 0.78 -10.28 3.68
CA CYS A 54 -0.09 -11.20 2.94
C CYS A 54 0.23 -12.67 3.23
N ASP A 55 1.42 -12.96 3.77
CA ASP A 55 1.88 -14.30 4.13
C ASP A 55 1.57 -14.63 5.61
N THR A 56 1.80 -15.89 6.01
CA THR A 56 1.52 -16.38 7.37
C THR A 56 2.33 -15.69 8.48
N SER A 57 3.46 -15.07 8.15
CA SER A 57 4.27 -14.31 9.10
C SER A 57 3.54 -13.08 9.63
N ARG A 58 2.71 -12.42 8.80
CA ARG A 58 2.01 -11.16 9.09
C ARG A 58 2.87 -10.17 9.88
N THR A 59 4.02 -9.80 9.31
CA THR A 59 4.92 -8.79 9.89
C THR A 59 5.08 -7.59 8.97
N LEU A 60 5.37 -6.41 9.54
CA LEU A 60 5.71 -5.21 8.77
C LEU A 60 6.63 -4.30 9.59
N ASP A 61 7.76 -3.88 9.01
CA ASP A 61 8.78 -3.02 9.67
C ASP A 61 9.20 -3.49 11.08
N GLY A 62 9.29 -4.82 11.29
CA GLY A 62 9.63 -5.41 12.59
C GLY A 62 8.46 -5.56 13.57
N HIS A 63 7.26 -5.11 13.23
CA HIS A 63 6.05 -5.33 14.01
C HIS A 63 5.40 -6.68 13.68
N ASP A 64 5.07 -7.47 14.72
CA ASP A 64 4.28 -8.70 14.60
C ASP A 64 2.78 -8.39 14.69
N LEU A 65 2.07 -8.63 13.59
CA LEU A 65 0.64 -8.32 13.44
C LEU A 65 -0.22 -9.59 13.40
N ARG A 66 0.34 -10.76 13.69
CA ARG A 66 -0.44 -12.01 13.80
C ARG A 66 -1.53 -11.88 14.85
N GLY A 67 -2.72 -12.37 14.52
CA GLY A 67 -3.91 -12.26 15.37
C GLY A 67 -4.47 -10.84 15.54
N LYS A 68 -3.83 -9.81 14.98
CA LYS A 68 -4.34 -8.43 15.03
C LYS A 68 -5.28 -8.16 13.86
N ARG A 69 -6.32 -7.35 14.12
CA ARG A 69 -7.18 -6.74 13.11
C ARG A 69 -6.46 -5.50 12.56
N PHE A 70 -5.56 -5.75 11.62
CA PHE A 70 -4.78 -4.74 10.93
C PHE A 70 -4.91 -4.98 9.43
N ALA A 71 -5.46 -4.00 8.72
CA ALA A 71 -5.67 -4.06 7.27
C ALA A 71 -4.88 -2.95 6.59
N VAL A 72 -4.38 -3.22 5.38
CA VAL A 72 -3.78 -2.23 4.50
C VAL A 72 -4.63 -2.13 3.25
N VAL A 73 -4.99 -0.92 2.86
CA VAL A 73 -5.65 -0.62 1.59
C VAL A 73 -4.71 0.24 0.77
N MET A 74 -4.47 -0.15 -0.47
CA MET A 74 -3.61 0.58 -1.40
C MET A 74 -4.47 1.11 -2.55
N THR A 75 -4.35 2.40 -2.86
CA THR A 75 -5.05 3.04 -3.97
C THR A 75 -4.07 3.77 -4.87
N GLY A 76 -4.39 3.82 -6.16
CA GLY A 76 -3.56 4.53 -7.12
C GLY A 76 -4.16 4.55 -8.51
N ASN A 77 -3.54 5.35 -9.36
CA ASN A 77 -3.90 5.51 -10.75
C ASN A 77 -3.20 4.46 -11.62
N PRO A 78 -3.80 4.07 -12.76
CA PRO A 78 -3.20 3.09 -13.67
C PRO A 78 -1.98 3.62 -14.43
N TYR A 79 -1.69 4.92 -14.34
CA TYR A 79 -0.58 5.59 -15.04
C TYR A 79 0.26 6.42 -14.08
N THR A 80 1.56 6.51 -14.36
CA THR A 80 2.53 7.37 -13.66
C THR A 80 2.50 8.81 -14.17
N GLU A 81 3.28 9.71 -13.56
CA GLU A 81 3.46 11.09 -14.05
C GLU A 81 4.05 11.16 -15.46
N SER A 82 4.86 10.18 -15.86
CA SER A 82 5.40 10.06 -17.22
C SER A 82 4.36 9.58 -18.24
N GLY A 83 3.15 9.22 -17.79
CA GLY A 83 2.10 8.61 -18.62
C GLY A 83 2.33 7.13 -18.91
N GLU A 84 3.35 6.52 -18.30
CA GLU A 84 3.62 5.09 -18.43
C GLU A 84 2.63 4.28 -17.58
N SER A 85 2.32 3.05 -18.01
CA SER A 85 1.47 2.17 -17.22
C SER A 85 2.16 1.81 -15.91
N PHE A 86 1.45 2.01 -14.80
CA PHE A 86 1.92 1.62 -13.48
C PHE A 86 1.64 0.14 -13.24
N HIS A 87 2.62 -0.56 -12.68
CA HIS A 87 2.53 -1.97 -12.34
C HIS A 87 2.83 -2.18 -10.85
N VAL A 88 1.86 -2.76 -10.14
CA VAL A 88 2.07 -3.26 -8.78
C VAL A 88 3.02 -4.48 -8.86
N PRO A 89 4.02 -4.62 -7.97
CA PRO A 89 4.91 -5.77 -7.99
C PRO A 89 4.16 -7.10 -7.97
N ASP A 90 4.48 -8.03 -8.88
CA ASP A 90 3.75 -9.29 -9.07
C ASP A 90 3.58 -10.10 -7.78
N MET A 91 4.62 -10.14 -6.95
CA MET A 91 4.60 -10.86 -5.66
C MET A 91 3.64 -10.25 -4.65
N LEU A 92 3.34 -8.95 -4.76
CA LEU A 92 2.32 -8.29 -3.95
C LEU A 92 0.94 -8.49 -4.59
N ALA A 93 0.83 -8.26 -5.90
CA ALA A 93 -0.44 -8.38 -6.63
C ALA A 93 -1.03 -9.80 -6.57
N SER A 94 -0.19 -10.84 -6.64
CA SER A 94 -0.62 -12.25 -6.56
C SER A 94 -1.12 -12.69 -5.18
N ARG A 95 -0.86 -11.90 -4.13
CA ARG A 95 -1.22 -12.23 -2.75
C ARG A 95 -2.24 -11.28 -2.13
N ALA A 96 -2.47 -10.13 -2.77
CA ALA A 96 -3.44 -9.14 -2.33
C ALA A 96 -4.74 -9.30 -3.13
N ASP A 97 -5.84 -8.86 -2.54
CA ASP A 97 -7.10 -8.68 -3.28
C ASP A 97 -6.97 -7.43 -4.15
N VAL A 98 -6.80 -7.62 -5.46
CA VAL A 98 -6.60 -6.53 -6.43
C VAL A 98 -7.90 -6.28 -7.20
N TRP A 99 -8.31 -5.01 -7.27
CA TRP A 99 -9.51 -4.58 -7.97
C TRP A 99 -9.17 -3.49 -8.98
N ASN A 100 -9.44 -3.73 -10.27
CA ASN A 100 -9.43 -2.69 -11.29
C ASN A 100 -10.82 -2.06 -11.41
N LEU A 101 -11.00 -0.88 -10.82
CA LEU A 101 -12.30 -0.21 -10.79
C LEU A 101 -12.80 0.19 -12.19
N GLY A 102 -11.91 0.40 -13.16
CA GLY A 102 -12.31 0.69 -14.55
C GLY A 102 -13.04 -0.48 -15.22
N ASP A 103 -12.69 -1.72 -14.85
CA ASP A 103 -13.35 -2.92 -15.36
C ASP A 103 -14.66 -3.20 -14.62
N VAL A 104 -14.75 -2.82 -13.35
CA VAL A 104 -15.95 -3.02 -12.49
C VAL A 104 -17.14 -2.15 -12.92
N LEU A 105 -16.89 -1.04 -13.63
CA LEU A 105 -17.94 -0.15 -14.12
C LEU A 105 -18.65 -0.67 -15.39
N ARG A 106 -18.04 -1.59 -16.16
CA ARG A 106 -18.68 -2.17 -17.35
C ARG A 106 -19.84 -3.08 -16.92
N GLY A 107 -21.07 -2.76 -17.33
CA GLY A 107 -22.27 -3.54 -17.01
C GLY A 107 -23.02 -3.09 -15.75
N LYS A 108 -22.68 -1.94 -15.16
CA LYS A 108 -23.43 -1.29 -14.07
C LYS A 108 -23.91 0.10 -14.44
N GLU A 109 -24.01 0.41 -15.74
CA GLU A 109 -24.40 1.74 -16.23
C GLU A 109 -25.73 2.21 -15.60
N ASP A 110 -26.71 1.32 -15.46
CA ASP A 110 -28.03 1.64 -14.89
C ASP A 110 -28.02 1.94 -13.38
N ALA A 111 -27.01 1.46 -12.64
CA ALA A 111 -26.93 1.68 -11.19
C ALA A 111 -26.29 3.03 -10.81
N PHE A 112 -25.65 3.70 -11.78
CA PHE A 112 -24.97 4.98 -11.61
C PHE A 112 -25.54 6.09 -12.53
N ALA A 113 -26.69 5.85 -13.15
CA ALA A 113 -27.45 6.82 -13.94
C ALA A 113 -28.30 7.77 -13.08
#